data_AF-A0A239HYG2-F1
#
_entry.id   AF-A0A239HYG2-F1
#
_cell.length_a   1.000
_cell.length_b   1.000
_cell.length_c   1.000
_cell.angle_alpha   90.00
_cell.angle_beta   90.00
_cell.angle_gamma   90.00
#
_symmetry.space_group_name_H-M   'P 1'
#
loop_
_entity.id
_entity.type
_entity.pdbx_description
1 polymer ?
#
loop_
_entity_poly.entity_id
_entity_poly.type
_entity_poly.pdbx_seq_one_letter_code
_entity_poly.pdbx_strand_id
1 'polypeptide(L)'
;MREILGKRRKSSPELLRAALTCAERWHWPVVPGAGTDAGGGCACLRPDCPVPGAHPHDPGLLAATRDPRMVRWWWTRRPDQPLVLATGDRVSAVSLPAVAGARALGVFDKLGVRTGPVVATPTRLAVLVEPYSLEELGELLDRHEWVPTSLRYHGEGGYLLLPPSPAGSGGTAGARWVRQPVVDPGDRAPWLPSVRVVVDTLVQAGRTAPDGSRLSY
;
A
#
# COMPACT_ATOMS: atom_id res chain seq x y z
N MET A 1 1.02 -25.69 38.35
CA MET A 1 1.88 -25.14 37.29
C MET A 1 1.18 -25.42 35.96
N ARG A 2 0.46 -24.44 35.39
CA ARG A 2 -0.29 -24.61 34.13
C ARG A 2 0.59 -24.09 32.99
N GLU A 3 1.09 -25.01 32.18
CA GLU A 3 1.81 -24.69 30.94
C GLU A 3 0.84 -24.07 29.93
N ILE A 4 1.05 -22.80 29.61
CA ILE A 4 0.38 -22.13 28.49
C ILE A 4 1.19 -22.51 27.25
N LEU A 5 0.85 -23.66 26.65
CA LEU A 5 1.44 -24.10 25.39
C LEU A 5 0.99 -23.13 24.28
N GLY A 6 1.78 -22.09 24.05
CA GLY A 6 1.57 -21.14 22.97
C GLY A 6 1.48 -21.91 21.64
N LYS A 7 0.28 -21.94 21.06
CA LYS A 7 0.05 -22.44 19.71
C LYS A 7 0.95 -21.63 18.78
N ARG A 8 2.11 -22.18 18.39
CA ARG A 8 2.93 -21.64 17.30
C ARG A 8 2.03 -21.59 16.07
N ARG A 9 1.45 -20.42 15.78
CA ARG A 9 0.80 -20.17 14.50
C ARG A 9 1.88 -20.36 13.44
N LYS A 10 1.74 -21.43 12.65
CA LYS A 10 2.56 -21.63 11.46
C LYS A 10 2.40 -20.38 10.59
N SER A 11 3.48 -19.94 9.95
CA SER A 11 3.43 -18.92 8.88
C SER A 11 2.18 -19.08 8.05
N SER A 12 1.41 -18.00 7.87
CA SER A 12 0.53 -17.94 6.72
C SER A 12 1.43 -18.09 5.50
N PRO A 13 1.40 -19.25 4.80
CA PRO A 13 2.30 -19.47 3.66
C PRO A 13 2.06 -18.43 2.57
N GLU A 14 0.90 -17.77 2.60
CA GLU A 14 0.50 -16.71 1.69
C GLU A 14 1.28 -15.41 1.90
N LEU A 15 1.55 -14.99 3.15
CA LEU A 15 2.32 -13.77 3.43
C LEU A 15 3.75 -13.90 2.92
N LEU A 16 4.41 -15.02 3.22
CA LEU A 16 5.76 -15.28 2.72
C LEU A 16 5.78 -15.35 1.18
N ARG A 17 4.82 -16.03 0.55
CA ARG A 17 4.71 -16.09 -0.91
C ARG A 17 4.49 -14.71 -1.53
N ALA A 18 3.64 -13.89 -0.93
CA ALA A 18 3.40 -12.52 -1.38
C ALA A 18 4.66 -11.66 -1.24
N ALA A 19 5.35 -11.73 -0.09
CA ALA A 19 6.58 -11.01 0.16
C ALA A 19 7.68 -11.40 -0.84
N LEU A 20 7.85 -12.69 -1.11
CA LEU A 20 8.78 -13.19 -2.12
C LEU A 20 8.38 -12.79 -3.53
N THR A 21 7.09 -12.78 -3.85
CA THR A 21 6.62 -12.30 -5.16
C THR A 21 7.00 -10.83 -5.37
N CYS A 22 6.77 -9.99 -4.36
CA CYS A 22 7.13 -8.58 -4.41
C CYS A 22 8.65 -8.40 -4.55
N ALA A 23 9.43 -9.00 -3.67
CA ALA A 23 10.88 -8.84 -3.62
C ALA A 23 11.61 -9.47 -4.82
N GLU A 24 11.31 -10.73 -5.12
CA GLU A 24 12.08 -11.56 -6.05
C GLU A 24 11.60 -11.40 -7.50
N ARG A 25 10.29 -11.33 -7.71
CA ARG A 25 9.73 -11.23 -9.07
C ARG A 25 9.59 -9.78 -9.49
N TRP A 26 8.87 -8.99 -8.70
CA TRP A 26 8.56 -7.60 -9.04
C TRP A 26 9.67 -6.61 -8.66
N HIS A 27 10.70 -7.08 -7.93
CA HIS A 27 11.81 -6.25 -7.45
C HIS A 27 11.34 -5.07 -6.59
N TRP A 28 10.22 -5.21 -5.91
CA TRP A 28 9.69 -4.23 -4.98
C TRP A 28 10.31 -4.43 -3.59
N PRO A 29 10.91 -3.39 -2.99
CA PRO A 29 11.54 -3.50 -1.67
C PRO A 29 10.49 -3.65 -0.57
N VAL A 30 10.60 -4.70 0.23
CA VAL A 30 9.64 -5.01 1.29
C VAL A 30 10.29 -5.17 2.66
N VAL A 31 9.50 -4.96 3.71
CA VAL A 31 9.90 -5.08 5.11
C VAL A 31 8.73 -5.62 5.94
N PRO A 32 8.97 -6.39 7.01
CA PRO A 32 7.92 -6.72 7.97
C PRO A 32 7.38 -5.44 8.64
N GLY A 33 6.06 -5.36 8.77
CA GLY A 33 5.41 -4.35 9.60
C GLY A 33 5.60 -4.61 11.08
N ALA A 34 5.11 -3.70 11.90
CA ALA A 34 5.13 -3.83 13.36
C ALA A 34 4.27 -5.01 13.83
N GLY A 35 3.12 -5.23 13.19
CA GLY A 35 2.12 -6.21 13.63
C GLY A 35 1.40 -5.81 14.91
N THR A 36 0.60 -6.73 15.43
CA THR A 36 -0.19 -6.53 16.65
C THR A 36 0.45 -7.25 17.83
N ASP A 37 0.33 -6.68 19.03
CA ASP A 37 0.70 -7.34 20.28
C ASP A 37 -0.39 -8.33 20.75
N ALA A 38 -0.12 -9.00 21.88
CA ALA A 38 -1.03 -9.98 22.46
C ALA A 38 -2.34 -9.38 23.01
N GLY A 39 -2.34 -8.08 23.36
CA GLY A 39 -3.53 -7.34 23.77
C GLY A 39 -4.34 -6.81 22.59
N GLY A 40 -3.92 -7.12 21.36
CA GLY A 40 -4.51 -6.60 20.14
C GLY A 40 -3.98 -5.22 19.77
N GLY A 41 -3.20 -4.53 20.61
CA GLY A 41 -2.61 -3.23 20.30
C GLY A 41 -1.52 -3.30 19.23
N CYS A 42 -0.92 -2.16 18.90
CA CYS A 42 0.23 -2.13 17.99
C CYS A 42 1.50 -2.59 18.72
N ALA A 43 2.26 -3.53 18.14
CA ALA A 43 3.47 -4.05 18.77
C ALA A 43 4.64 -3.03 18.85
N CYS A 44 4.45 -1.80 18.34
CA CYS A 44 5.44 -0.73 18.44
C CYS A 44 5.45 0.02 19.78
N LEU A 45 4.57 -0.38 20.73
CA LEU A 45 4.45 0.15 22.08
C LEU A 45 4.14 1.66 22.18
N ARG A 46 3.80 2.30 21.06
CA ARG A 46 3.35 3.69 21.03
C ARG A 46 1.88 3.75 21.44
N PRO A 47 1.54 4.49 22.51
CA PRO A 47 0.15 4.83 22.79
C PRO A 47 -0.46 5.50 21.55
N ASP A 48 -1.69 5.13 21.19
CA ASP A 48 -2.43 5.72 20.07
C ASP A 48 -1.71 5.66 18.71
N CYS A 49 -1.05 4.52 18.41
CA CYS A 49 -0.46 4.29 17.11
C CYS A 49 -1.49 4.55 15.98
N PRO A 50 -1.22 5.47 15.03
CA PRO A 50 -2.21 5.90 14.05
C PRO A 50 -2.54 4.84 12.98
N VAL A 51 -1.68 3.83 12.85
CA VAL A 51 -1.81 2.72 11.88
C VAL A 51 -1.41 1.39 12.52
N PRO A 52 -2.16 0.88 13.51
CA PRO A 52 -1.75 -0.28 14.31
C PRO A 52 -1.32 -1.48 13.45
N GLY A 53 -0.08 -1.93 13.67
CA GLY A 53 0.56 -3.03 12.97
C GLY A 53 0.97 -2.78 11.52
N ALA A 54 0.41 -1.76 10.86
CA ALA A 54 0.52 -1.53 9.43
C ALA A 54 1.66 -0.58 9.04
N HIS A 55 2.73 -0.50 9.83
CA HIS A 55 3.87 0.39 9.58
C HIS A 55 5.21 -0.31 9.87
N PRO A 56 6.32 0.11 9.24
CA PRO A 56 7.66 -0.35 9.61
C PRO A 56 8.01 0.05 11.05
N HIS A 57 8.75 -0.80 11.77
CA HIS A 57 9.16 -0.48 13.14
C HIS A 57 10.48 -1.14 13.50
N ASP A 58 10.50 -2.47 13.61
CA ASP A 58 11.68 -3.29 13.84
C ASP A 58 11.59 -4.56 12.97
N PRO A 59 12.29 -4.61 11.83
CA PRO A 59 13.19 -3.60 11.31
C PRO A 59 12.45 -2.35 10.78
N GLY A 60 13.17 -1.22 10.70
CA GLY A 60 12.67 0.04 10.15
C GLY A 60 12.62 0.04 8.61
N LEU A 61 12.01 1.08 8.03
CA LEU A 61 11.76 1.18 6.58
C LEU A 61 13.03 1.08 5.73
N LEU A 62 14.13 1.68 6.18
CA LEU A 62 15.42 1.65 5.47
C LEU A 62 16.01 0.24 5.31
N ALA A 63 15.54 -0.73 6.09
CA ALA A 63 15.93 -2.13 5.94
C ALA A 63 15.19 -2.84 4.80
N ALA A 64 14.18 -2.21 4.20
CA ALA A 64 13.37 -2.83 3.14
C ALA A 64 14.26 -3.37 2.02
N THR A 65 13.94 -4.58 1.56
CA THR A 65 14.85 -5.35 0.73
C THR A 65 14.14 -6.05 -0.41
N ARG A 66 14.94 -6.37 -1.42
CA ARG A 66 14.59 -7.22 -2.55
C ARG A 66 15.28 -8.58 -2.47
N ASP A 67 16.16 -8.80 -1.49
CA ASP A 67 16.87 -10.07 -1.32
C ASP A 67 15.92 -11.14 -0.77
N PRO A 68 15.59 -12.19 -1.56
CA PRO A 68 14.66 -13.22 -1.13
C PRO A 68 15.19 -14.06 0.04
N ARG A 69 16.51 -14.08 0.31
CA ARG A 69 17.09 -14.72 1.49
C ARG A 69 16.70 -13.98 2.76
N MET A 70 16.80 -12.64 2.77
CA MET A 70 16.41 -11.82 3.91
C MET A 70 14.89 -11.86 4.13
N VAL A 71 14.10 -11.82 3.06
CA VAL A 71 12.63 -11.98 3.14
C VAL A 71 12.24 -13.33 3.75
N ARG A 72 12.84 -14.44 3.28
CA ARG A 72 12.61 -15.78 3.86
C ARG A 72 12.95 -15.83 5.34
N TRP A 73 14.08 -15.25 5.72
CA TRP A 73 14.53 -15.21 7.11
C TRP A 73 13.55 -14.49 8.02
N TRP A 74 13.07 -13.29 7.63
CA TRP A 74 12.12 -12.53 8.43
C TRP A 74 10.81 -13.28 8.66
N TRP A 75 10.16 -13.75 7.60
CA TRP A 75 8.86 -14.42 7.72
C TRP A 75 8.95 -15.84 8.27
N THR A 76 10.13 -16.47 8.28
CA THR A 76 10.35 -17.70 9.05
C THR A 76 10.37 -17.43 10.55
N ARG A 77 10.95 -16.30 10.97
CA ARG A 77 11.02 -15.91 12.39
C ARG A 77 9.73 -15.29 12.92
N ARG A 78 9.06 -14.50 12.08
CA ARG A 78 7.85 -13.75 12.44
C ARG A 78 6.74 -13.99 11.38
N PRO A 79 6.16 -15.21 11.39
CA PRO A 79 5.24 -15.71 10.37
C PRO A 79 4.05 -14.82 10.00
N ASP A 80 3.52 -14.12 11.00
CA ASP A 80 2.26 -13.38 10.90
C ASP A 80 2.51 -11.87 10.74
N GLN A 81 3.76 -11.44 10.54
CA GLN A 81 4.06 -10.02 10.39
C GLN A 81 3.48 -9.48 9.08
N PRO A 82 2.83 -8.30 9.12
CA PRO A 82 2.35 -7.65 7.92
C PRO A 82 3.44 -7.42 6.89
N LEU A 83 3.10 -7.55 5.62
CA LEU A 83 3.92 -7.18 4.48
C LEU A 83 3.78 -5.68 4.22
N VAL A 84 4.88 -4.95 4.39
CA VAL A 84 4.98 -3.53 4.06
C VAL A 84 5.91 -3.34 2.88
N LEU A 85 5.47 -2.55 1.90
CA LEU A 85 6.22 -2.10 0.75
C LEU A 85 6.87 -0.75 1.06
N ALA A 86 8.15 -0.58 0.74
CA ALA A 86 8.78 0.74 0.68
C ALA A 86 8.54 1.37 -0.70
N THR A 87 8.07 2.62 -0.73
CA THR A 87 7.77 3.33 -1.97
C THR A 87 8.91 4.25 -2.41
N GLY A 88 8.91 4.64 -3.68
CA GLY A 88 9.80 5.65 -4.27
C GLY A 88 10.89 5.14 -5.20
N ASP A 89 11.35 3.89 -5.07
CA ASP A 89 12.37 3.31 -5.98
C ASP A 89 11.71 2.65 -7.20
N ARG A 90 11.00 1.54 -6.98
CA ARG A 90 10.42 0.71 -8.06
C ARG A 90 8.93 0.86 -8.24
N VAL A 91 8.30 1.46 -7.25
CA VAL A 91 6.85 1.62 -7.18
C VAL A 91 6.58 2.74 -6.20
N SER A 92 5.66 3.60 -6.59
CA SER A 92 5.08 4.62 -5.72
C SER A 92 3.58 4.38 -5.63
N ALA A 93 2.89 5.23 -4.89
CA ALA A 93 1.44 5.21 -4.92
C ALA A 93 0.85 6.59 -4.74
N VAL A 94 -0.42 6.69 -5.10
CA VAL A 94 -1.30 7.74 -4.60
C VAL A 94 -2.48 7.09 -3.92
N SER A 95 -2.89 7.65 -2.79
CA SER A 95 -3.97 7.08 -2.01
C SER A 95 -4.93 8.11 -1.48
N LEU A 96 -6.07 7.58 -1.09
CA LEU A 96 -7.30 8.31 -1.14
C LEU A 96 -8.22 7.60 -0.12
N PRO A 97 -8.89 8.28 0.85
CA PRO A 97 -9.83 7.64 1.78
C PRO A 97 -10.81 6.66 1.11
N ALA A 98 -11.08 5.52 1.75
CA ALA A 98 -11.62 4.34 1.07
C ALA A 98 -12.88 4.60 0.22
N VAL A 99 -13.83 5.37 0.75
CA VAL A 99 -15.10 5.68 0.07
C VAL A 99 -14.87 6.43 -1.24
N ALA A 100 -14.16 7.55 -1.19
CA ALA A 100 -13.95 8.34 -2.39
C ALA A 100 -12.90 7.70 -3.32
N GLY A 101 -12.15 6.70 -2.85
CA GLY A 101 -11.18 5.96 -3.65
C GLY A 101 -11.90 4.95 -4.52
N ALA A 102 -12.94 4.31 -3.97
CA ALA A 102 -13.88 3.51 -4.74
C ALA A 102 -14.62 4.35 -5.80
N ARG A 103 -15.03 5.59 -5.46
CA ARG A 103 -15.60 6.52 -6.44
C ARG A 103 -14.62 6.86 -7.56
N ALA A 104 -13.36 7.17 -7.20
CA ALA A 104 -12.29 7.46 -8.14
C ALA A 104 -12.06 6.29 -9.12
N LEU A 105 -12.00 5.04 -8.64
CA LEU A 105 -11.93 3.86 -9.51
C LEU A 105 -13.06 3.81 -10.53
N GLY A 106 -14.30 4.08 -10.11
CA GLY A 106 -15.43 4.14 -11.03
C GLY A 106 -15.30 5.24 -12.09
N VAL A 107 -14.61 6.35 -11.79
CA VAL A 107 -14.31 7.38 -12.77
C VAL A 107 -13.22 6.93 -13.75
N PHE A 108 -12.13 6.33 -13.26
CA PHE A 108 -11.09 5.76 -14.12
C PHE A 108 -11.69 4.76 -15.13
N ASP A 109 -12.59 3.89 -14.67
CA ASP A 109 -13.27 2.93 -15.55
C ASP A 109 -14.14 3.60 -16.61
N LYS A 110 -14.94 4.58 -16.23
CA LYS A 110 -15.78 5.35 -17.17
C LYS A 110 -14.97 6.07 -18.24
N LEU A 111 -13.78 6.54 -17.87
CA LEU A 111 -12.86 7.26 -18.77
C LEU A 111 -11.88 6.33 -19.50
N GLY A 112 -11.98 5.01 -19.32
CA GLY A 112 -11.10 4.03 -19.96
C GLY A 112 -9.64 4.11 -19.51
N VAL A 113 -9.37 4.70 -18.35
CA VAL A 113 -8.01 4.82 -17.81
C VAL A 113 -7.62 3.50 -17.14
N ARG A 114 -6.64 2.81 -17.72
CA ARG A 114 -6.04 1.63 -17.08
C ARG A 114 -5.41 2.07 -15.76
N THR A 115 -5.92 1.54 -14.65
CA THR A 115 -5.27 1.66 -13.34
C THR A 115 -4.96 0.28 -12.80
N GLY A 116 -3.90 0.21 -12.01
CA GLY A 116 -3.57 -0.99 -11.26
C GLY A 116 -2.06 -1.22 -11.17
N PRO A 117 -1.61 -2.03 -10.21
CA PRO A 117 -2.37 -2.63 -9.10
C PRO A 117 -3.02 -1.63 -8.11
N VAL A 118 -4.07 -2.07 -7.39
CA VAL A 118 -4.80 -1.24 -6.42
C VAL A 118 -5.01 -1.97 -5.11
N VAL A 119 -4.58 -1.36 -4.00
CA VAL A 119 -4.73 -1.89 -2.64
C VAL A 119 -5.83 -1.15 -1.90
N ALA A 120 -6.72 -1.88 -1.23
CA ALA A 120 -7.63 -1.32 -0.24
C ALA A 120 -7.22 -1.75 1.17
N THR A 121 -7.21 -0.79 2.08
CA THR A 121 -7.22 -0.97 3.53
C THR A 121 -8.57 -0.50 4.08
N PRO A 122 -8.86 -0.66 5.39
CA PRO A 122 -10.11 -0.16 5.97
C PRO A 122 -10.35 1.34 5.74
N THR A 123 -9.28 2.13 5.73
CA THR A 123 -9.38 3.60 5.71
C THR A 123 -9.02 4.21 4.37
N ARG A 124 -8.27 3.51 3.51
CA ARG A 124 -7.74 4.07 2.25
C ARG A 124 -7.72 3.06 1.12
N LEU A 125 -7.79 3.59 -0.10
CA LEU A 125 -7.50 2.90 -1.34
C LEU A 125 -6.30 3.56 -1.99
N ALA A 126 -5.31 2.76 -2.37
CA ALA A 126 -4.07 3.19 -2.98
C ALA A 126 -3.93 2.60 -4.39
N VAL A 127 -3.78 3.47 -5.38
CA VAL A 127 -3.37 3.09 -6.73
C VAL A 127 -1.85 3.08 -6.74
N LEU A 128 -1.25 1.92 -7.03
CA LEU A 128 0.18 1.83 -7.23
C LEU A 128 0.50 2.47 -8.59
N VAL A 129 1.56 3.27 -8.62
CA VAL A 129 1.99 4.06 -9.78
C VAL A 129 3.48 3.88 -9.98
N GLU A 130 3.97 4.30 -11.15
CA GLU A 130 5.40 4.42 -11.42
C GLU A 130 6.08 5.32 -10.37
N PRO A 131 7.36 5.07 -10.03
CA PRO A 131 8.10 5.96 -9.16
C PRO A 131 8.14 7.38 -9.73
N TYR A 132 8.16 8.37 -8.84
CA TYR A 132 8.24 9.78 -9.18
C TYR A 132 9.08 10.49 -8.11
N SER A 133 9.81 11.51 -8.53
CA SER A 133 10.55 12.41 -7.67
C SER A 133 9.65 13.48 -7.06
N LEU A 134 10.14 14.14 -6.01
CA LEU A 134 9.45 15.30 -5.42
C LEU A 134 9.40 16.49 -6.39
N GLU A 135 10.40 16.64 -7.27
CA GLU A 135 10.43 17.68 -8.30
C GLU A 135 9.35 17.46 -9.34
N GLU A 136 9.27 16.26 -9.93
CA GLU A 136 8.21 15.90 -10.89
C GLU A 136 6.82 16.03 -10.28
N LEU A 137 6.66 15.64 -9.00
CA LEU A 137 5.40 15.84 -8.29
C LEU A 137 5.11 17.35 -8.11
N GLY A 138 6.09 18.15 -7.72
CA GLY A 138 5.94 19.60 -7.58
C GLY A 138 5.46 20.26 -8.86
N GLU A 139 6.12 19.97 -9.99
CA GLU A 139 5.73 20.46 -11.31
C GLU A 139 4.32 20.00 -11.71
N LEU A 140 3.98 18.74 -11.43
CA LEU A 140 2.65 18.21 -11.70
C LEU A 140 1.57 18.96 -10.92
N LEU A 141 1.80 19.24 -9.64
CA LEU A 141 0.84 19.93 -8.79
C LEU A 141 0.72 21.41 -9.14
N ASP A 142 1.81 22.08 -9.50
CA ASP A 142 1.81 23.49 -9.92
C ASP A 142 0.94 23.75 -11.17
N ARG A 143 0.84 22.76 -12.06
CA ARG A 143 -0.02 22.81 -13.25
C ARG A 143 -1.52 22.79 -12.96
N HIS A 144 -1.92 22.46 -11.74
CA HIS A 144 -3.32 22.33 -11.35
C HIS A 144 -3.69 23.39 -10.33
N GLU A 145 -4.67 24.23 -10.65
CA GLU A 145 -5.24 25.22 -9.72
C GLU A 145 -5.80 24.59 -8.43
N TRP A 146 -6.13 23.30 -8.49
CA TRP A 146 -6.65 22.53 -7.36
C TRP A 146 -6.38 21.03 -7.52
N VAL A 147 -6.07 20.37 -6.42
CA VAL A 147 -6.04 18.91 -6.28
C VAL A 147 -6.84 18.49 -5.03
N PRO A 148 -7.39 17.26 -4.98
CA PRO A 148 -8.09 16.79 -3.79
C PRO A 148 -7.18 16.83 -2.55
N THR A 149 -7.59 17.55 -1.51
CA THR A 149 -6.78 17.74 -0.27
C THR A 149 -6.55 16.46 0.52
N SER A 150 -7.43 15.47 0.31
CA SER A 150 -7.37 14.14 0.89
C SER A 150 -6.44 13.17 0.12
N LEU A 151 -5.98 13.56 -1.07
CA LEU A 151 -5.00 12.80 -1.85
C LEU A 151 -3.67 12.79 -1.12
N ARG A 152 -3.10 11.59 -0.95
CA ARG A 152 -1.76 11.41 -0.39
C ARG A 152 -0.85 10.78 -1.42
N TYR A 153 0.37 11.26 -1.43
CA TYR A 153 1.45 10.82 -2.29
C TYR A 153 2.40 9.94 -1.47
N HIS A 154 2.69 8.75 -1.98
CA HIS A 154 3.63 7.79 -1.40
C HIS A 154 4.80 7.66 -2.37
N GLY A 155 5.72 8.62 -2.31
CA GLY A 155 6.97 8.63 -3.05
C GLY A 155 8.12 8.06 -2.23
N GLU A 156 9.32 8.60 -2.41
CA GLU A 156 10.51 8.25 -1.62
C GLU A 156 10.28 8.43 -0.11
N GLY A 157 10.75 7.46 0.68
CA GLY A 157 10.56 7.44 2.14
C GLY A 157 9.13 7.09 2.60
N GLY A 158 8.20 6.88 1.66
CA GLY A 158 6.86 6.39 1.94
C GLY A 158 6.79 4.87 2.08
N TYR A 159 5.61 4.38 2.48
CA TYR A 159 5.35 2.95 2.56
C TYR A 159 3.87 2.63 2.38
N LEU A 160 3.58 1.38 2.01
CA LEU A 160 2.22 0.84 1.93
C LEU A 160 2.12 -0.54 2.58
N LEU A 161 1.01 -0.77 3.28
CA LEU A 161 0.60 -2.12 3.67
C LEU A 161 0.13 -2.88 2.41
N LEU A 162 0.70 -4.05 2.14
CA LEU A 162 0.31 -4.88 1.00
C LEU A 162 -0.55 -6.08 1.41
N PRO A 163 -1.45 -6.56 0.54
CA PRO A 163 -2.15 -7.83 0.74
C PRO A 163 -1.17 -9.02 0.78
N PRO A 164 -1.49 -10.11 1.51
CA PRO A 164 -2.72 -10.34 2.26
C PRO A 164 -2.65 -9.88 3.74
N SER A 165 -1.87 -8.83 4.05
CA SER A 165 -1.62 -8.44 5.43
C SER A 165 -2.87 -8.08 6.21
N PRO A 166 -2.96 -8.47 7.49
CA PRO A 166 -4.01 -7.95 8.36
C PRO A 166 -3.84 -6.45 8.56
N ALA A 167 -4.95 -5.74 8.77
CA ALA A 167 -4.97 -4.33 9.09
C ALA A 167 -5.52 -4.15 10.49
N GLY A 168 -4.82 -3.40 11.33
CA GLY A 168 -5.32 -2.97 12.63
C GLY A 168 -5.37 -4.04 13.71
N SER A 169 -5.87 -3.61 14.88
CA SER A 169 -6.20 -4.40 16.05
C SER A 169 -7.60 -5.01 15.91
N GLY A 170 -7.81 -6.25 16.37
CA GLY A 170 -9.18 -6.74 16.64
C GLY A 170 -10.02 -7.24 15.46
N GLY A 171 -9.42 -7.70 14.35
CA GLY A 171 -10.15 -8.46 13.31
C GLY A 171 -10.83 -7.63 12.22
N THR A 172 -10.47 -6.36 12.05
CA THR A 172 -10.87 -5.57 10.88
C THR A 172 -10.25 -6.13 9.60
N ALA A 173 -10.98 -6.06 8.48
CA ALA A 173 -10.52 -6.58 7.19
C ALA A 173 -9.15 -5.99 6.79
N GLY A 174 -8.20 -6.86 6.44
CA GLY A 174 -6.84 -6.48 6.09
C GLY A 174 -6.69 -5.75 4.75
N ALA A 175 -5.43 -5.54 4.36
CA ALA A 175 -5.12 -5.09 3.02
C ALA A 175 -5.57 -6.15 2.00
N ARG A 176 -6.30 -5.71 0.96
CA ARG A 176 -6.72 -6.57 -0.16
C ARG A 176 -6.48 -5.91 -1.50
N TRP A 177 -6.27 -6.72 -2.54
CA TRP A 177 -6.23 -6.24 -3.91
C TRP A 177 -7.67 -5.93 -4.37
N VAL A 178 -7.93 -4.67 -4.73
CA VAL A 178 -9.14 -4.29 -5.48
C VAL A 178 -8.92 -4.53 -6.97
N ARG A 179 -7.69 -4.27 -7.43
CA ARG A 179 -7.20 -4.70 -8.74
C ARG A 179 -5.89 -5.45 -8.53
N GLN A 180 -5.85 -6.68 -9.04
CA GLN A 180 -4.68 -7.54 -8.93
C GLN A 180 -3.50 -6.95 -9.72
N PRO A 181 -2.25 -7.18 -9.28
CA PRO A 181 -1.08 -6.92 -10.09
C PRO A 181 -1.14 -7.76 -11.38
N VAL A 182 -1.07 -7.09 -12.53
CA VAL A 182 -1.01 -7.74 -13.85
C VAL A 182 0.38 -7.51 -14.44
N VAL A 183 1.07 -8.59 -14.74
CA VAL A 183 2.36 -8.58 -15.43
C VAL A 183 2.08 -8.85 -16.91
N ASP A 184 2.37 -7.89 -17.78
CA ASP A 184 2.13 -8.03 -19.21
C ASP A 184 3.16 -9.00 -19.83
N PRO A 185 2.84 -9.67 -20.96
CA PRO A 185 3.76 -10.60 -21.59
C PRO A 185 5.11 -9.94 -21.93
N GLY A 186 6.20 -10.52 -21.41
CA GLY A 186 7.56 -10.01 -21.61
C GLY A 186 8.08 -9.15 -20.45
N ASP A 187 7.20 -8.68 -19.57
CA ASP A 187 7.59 -7.89 -18.40
C ASP A 187 7.94 -8.76 -17.19
N ARG A 188 8.72 -8.18 -16.28
CA ARG A 188 9.13 -8.82 -15.01
C ARG A 188 8.36 -8.31 -13.80
N ALA A 189 7.73 -7.15 -13.92
CA ALA A 189 6.98 -6.49 -12.86
C ALA A 189 5.59 -6.10 -13.34
N PRO A 190 4.65 -5.83 -12.43
CA PRO A 190 3.30 -5.40 -12.79
C PRO A 190 3.37 -4.06 -13.51
N TRP A 191 2.53 -3.90 -14.53
CA TRP A 191 2.36 -2.59 -15.15
C TRP A 191 1.84 -1.59 -14.13
N LEU A 192 2.33 -0.34 -14.20
CA LEU A 192 1.98 0.75 -13.31
C LEU A 192 1.66 2.00 -14.16
N PRO A 193 0.56 2.72 -13.89
CA PRO A 193 0.32 4.02 -14.54
C PRO A 193 1.27 5.08 -13.97
N SER A 194 1.56 6.12 -14.76
CA SER A 194 2.27 7.29 -14.24
C SER A 194 1.42 8.06 -13.24
N VAL A 195 2.06 8.71 -12.25
CA VAL A 195 1.35 9.55 -11.28
C VAL A 195 0.58 10.68 -11.95
N ARG A 196 1.12 11.23 -13.05
CA ARG A 196 0.49 12.28 -13.86
C ARG A 196 -0.88 11.84 -14.38
N VAL A 197 -0.97 10.67 -15.03
CA VAL A 197 -2.24 10.16 -15.57
C VAL A 197 -3.28 10.03 -14.46
N VAL A 198 -2.88 9.54 -13.29
CA VAL A 198 -3.79 9.37 -12.15
C VAL A 198 -4.27 10.71 -11.61
N VAL A 199 -3.36 11.67 -11.37
CA VAL A 199 -3.71 13.00 -10.83
C VAL A 199 -4.54 13.80 -11.83
N ASP A 200 -4.12 13.88 -13.10
CA ASP A 200 -4.83 14.64 -14.14
C ASP A 200 -6.27 14.16 -14.29
N THR A 201 -6.47 12.83 -14.27
CA THR A 201 -7.81 12.25 -14.37
C THR A 201 -8.67 12.59 -13.15
N LEU A 202 -8.11 12.55 -11.93
CA LEU A 202 -8.83 12.90 -10.71
C LEU A 202 -9.23 14.38 -10.68
N VAL A 203 -8.32 15.27 -11.10
CA VAL A 203 -8.58 16.70 -11.19
C VAL A 203 -9.67 16.97 -12.23
N GLN A 204 -9.55 16.38 -13.43
CA GLN A 204 -10.54 16.54 -14.48
C GLN A 204 -11.92 16.05 -14.04
N ALA A 205 -11.98 14.89 -13.39
CA ALA A 205 -13.21 14.35 -12.81
C ALA A 205 -13.84 15.31 -11.79
N GLY A 206 -13.01 15.91 -10.93
CA GLY A 206 -13.44 16.90 -9.93
C GLY A 206 -14.01 18.19 -10.53
N ARG A 207 -13.53 18.59 -11.72
CA ARG A 207 -14.04 19.77 -12.46
C ARG A 207 -15.36 19.49 -13.18
N THR A 208 -15.59 18.26 -13.64
CA THR A 208 -16.79 17.87 -14.41
C THR A 208 -17.96 17.39 -13.56
N ALA A 209 -17.82 17.34 -12.23
CA ALA A 209 -18.92 17.01 -11.33
C ALA A 209 -19.93 18.17 -11.33
N PRO A 210 -21.23 17.95 -11.61
CA PRO A 210 -22.23 19.02 -11.66
C PRO A 210 -22.27 19.78 -10.33
N ASP A 211 -22.42 21.12 -10.42
CA ASP A 211 -22.21 22.20 -9.44
C ASP A 211 -22.73 21.97 -8.00
N GLY A 212 -22.19 20.97 -7.30
CA GLY A 212 -22.60 20.63 -5.94
C GLY A 212 -21.50 20.08 -5.04
N SER A 213 -20.40 19.54 -5.58
CA SER A 213 -19.14 19.41 -4.84
C SER A 213 -18.04 18.94 -5.77
N ARG A 214 -16.93 19.69 -5.83
CA ARG A 214 -15.60 19.12 -6.08
C ARG A 214 -15.55 17.82 -5.29
N LEU A 215 -15.50 16.68 -5.97
CA LEU A 215 -15.72 15.33 -5.42
C LEU A 215 -15.47 15.30 -3.91
N SER A 216 -16.53 15.35 -3.11
CA SER A 216 -16.40 15.37 -1.65
C SER A 216 -15.67 14.10 -1.24
N TYR A 217 -14.42 14.30 -0.82
CA TYR A 217 -13.45 13.26 -0.60
C TYR A 217 -13.19 13.10 0.89
#